data_AF-A0AA43CNJ7-F1
#
_entry.id   AF-A0AA43CNJ7-F1
#
_cell.length_a   1.000
_cell.length_b   1.000
_cell.length_c   1.000
_cell.angle_alpha   90.00
_cell.angle_beta   90.00
_cell.angle_gamma   90.00
#
_symmetry.space_group_name_H-M   'P 1'
#
loop_
_entity.id
_entity.type
_entity.pdbx_description
1 polymer ?
#
loop_
_entity_poly.entity_id
_entity_poly.type
_entity_poly.pdbx_seq_one_letter_code
_entity_poly.pdbx_strand_id
1 'polypeptide(L)'
;MAKDTSKPMIHSATTYKLYLISCIVMSSGLVLLLKFPEMQLLDPAIDPISLSVYGLSMGVWKIVHFLSSIAFVLLTALHMYFNKDWIKKVGSKKLNLNVVVGILIGVLLLLAGILAPSA
;
A
#
# COMPACT_ATOMS: atom_id res chain seq x y z
N MET A 1 -29.14 -4.15 27.98
CA MET A 1 -28.19 -4.63 26.95
C MET A 1 -27.19 -3.51 26.70
N ALA A 2 -25.92 -3.68 27.09
CA ALA A 2 -24.89 -2.66 26.83
C ALA A 2 -24.72 -2.49 25.32
N LYS A 3 -24.84 -1.25 24.83
CA LYS A 3 -24.63 -0.94 23.42
C LYS A 3 -23.15 -1.19 23.11
N ASP A 4 -22.86 -2.19 22.27
CA ASP A 4 -21.49 -2.53 21.87
C ASP A 4 -20.87 -1.36 21.08
N THR A 5 -20.08 -0.55 21.77
CA THR A 5 -19.37 0.62 21.22
C THR A 5 -18.01 0.26 20.62
N SER A 6 -17.60 -1.02 20.63
CA SER A 6 -16.28 -1.43 20.13
C SER A 6 -16.16 -1.29 18.61
N LYS A 7 -17.23 -1.55 17.87
CA LYS A 7 -17.28 -1.50 16.40
C LYS A 7 -16.84 -0.15 15.80
N PRO A 8 -17.37 1.02 16.23
CA PRO A 8 -16.93 2.32 15.70
C PRO A 8 -15.48 2.67 16.06
N MET A 9 -14.98 2.24 17.24
CA MET A 9 -13.59 2.49 17.64
C MET A 9 -12.60 1.68 16.81
N ILE A 10 -12.87 0.38 16.61
CA ILE A 10 -12.03 -0.51 15.78
C ILE A 10 -12.01 -0.01 14.34
N HIS A 11 -13.16 0.39 13.80
CA HIS A 11 -13.28 0.89 12.44
C HIS A 11 -12.48 2.17 12.19
N SER A 12 -12.60 3.15 13.09
CA SER A 12 -11.81 4.39 13.03
C SER A 12 -10.30 4.11 13.13
N ALA A 13 -9.90 3.24 14.05
CA ALA A 13 -8.50 2.85 14.21
C ALA A 13 -7.94 2.13 12.97
N THR A 14 -8.69 1.22 12.36
CA THR A 14 -8.28 0.53 11.12
C THR A 14 -8.17 1.50 9.95
N THR A 15 -9.09 2.46 9.84
CA THR A 15 -9.07 3.48 8.77
C THR A 15 -7.86 4.40 8.90
N TYR A 16 -7.57 4.89 10.11
CA TYR A 16 -6.39 5.71 10.38
C TYR A 16 -5.08 4.97 10.11
N LYS A 17 -4.98 3.70 10.55
CA LYS A 17 -3.82 2.85 10.27
C LYS A 17 -3.65 2.60 8.77
N LEU A 18 -4.73 2.36 8.04
CA LEU A 18 -4.70 2.18 6.59
C LEU A 18 -4.20 3.45 5.89
N TYR A 19 -4.65 4.63 6.32
CA TYR A 19 -4.16 5.91 5.80
C TYR A 19 -2.65 6.09 6.01
N LEU A 20 -2.16 5.87 7.24
CA LEU A 20 -0.73 6.00 7.54
C LEU A 20 0.12 5.03 6.71
N ILE A 21 -0.30 3.77 6.63
CA ILE A 21 0.41 2.76 5.84
C ILE A 21 0.38 3.11 4.34
N SER A 22 -0.72 3.65 3.83
CA SER A 22 -0.79 4.14 2.44
C SER A 22 0.25 5.22 2.15
N CYS A 23 0.41 6.17 3.08
CA CYS A 23 1.41 7.24 2.95
C CYS A 23 2.84 6.68 2.95
N ILE A 24 3.12 5.68 3.79
CA ILE A 24 4.43 5.02 3.87
C ILE A 24 4.72 4.26 2.57
N VAL A 25 3.76 3.48 2.07
CA VAL A 25 3.90 2.73 0.80
C VAL A 25 4.17 3.69 -0.35
N MET A 26 3.40 4.78 -0.47
CA MET A 26 3.56 5.76 -1.53
C MET A 26 4.92 6.48 -1.44
N SER A 27 5.31 6.93 -0.25
CA SER A 27 6.57 7.64 -0.04
C SER A 27 7.78 6.75 -0.30
N SER A 28 7.78 5.53 0.23
CA SER A 28 8.86 4.56 0.00
C SER A 28 8.93 4.12 -1.46
N GLY A 29 7.78 3.93 -2.12
CA GLY A 29 7.73 3.62 -3.55
C GLY A 29 8.29 4.75 -4.41
N LEU A 30 8.00 6.00 -4.06
CA LEU A 30 8.54 7.18 -4.75
C LEU A 30 10.06 7.30 -4.58
N VAL A 31 10.58 7.05 -3.38
CA VAL A 31 12.05 7.00 -3.15
C VAL A 31 12.70 5.93 -4.03
N LEU A 32 12.14 4.71 -4.04
CA LEU A 32 12.66 3.61 -4.85
C LEU A 32 12.61 3.92 -6.35
N LEU A 33 11.50 4.50 -6.83
CA LEU A 33 11.31 4.86 -8.23
C LEU A 33 12.31 5.92 -8.69
N LEU A 34 12.49 6.99 -7.92
CA LEU A 34 13.39 8.08 -8.29
C LEU A 34 14.86 7.66 -8.26
N LYS A 35 15.21 6.69 -7.41
CA LYS A 35 16.59 6.21 -7.27
C LYS A 35 16.90 4.97 -8.11
N PHE A 36 15.89 4.37 -8.74
CA PHE A 36 16.08 3.24 -9.64
C PHE A 36 17.02 3.54 -10.83
N PRO A 37 16.89 4.67 -11.54
CA PRO A 37 17.81 5.02 -12.62
C PRO A 37 19.24 5.26 -12.11
N GLU A 38 19.39 5.93 -10.96
CA GLU A 38 20.70 6.17 -10.36
C GLU A 38 21.41 4.85 -10.02
N MET A 39 20.68 3.85 -9.51
CA MET A 39 21.24 2.51 -9.24
C MET A 39 21.73 1.78 -10.50
N GLN A 40 21.16 2.06 -11.68
CA GLN A 40 21.56 1.43 -12.94
C GLN A 40 22.78 2.11 -13.60
N LEU A 41 23.06 3.35 -13.21
CA LEU A 41 24.18 4.15 -13.74
C LEU A 41 25.42 4.08 -12.85
N LEU A 42 25.37 3.33 -11.74
CA LEU A 42 26.52 3.14 -10.86
C LEU A 42 27.61 2.31 -11.55
N ASP A 43 28.86 2.61 -11.20
CA ASP A 43 30.01 1.80 -11.58
C ASP A 43 29.76 0.34 -11.13
N PRO A 44 30.05 -0.68 -11.96
CA PRO A 44 29.87 -2.09 -11.60
C PRO A 44 30.55 -2.51 -10.28
N ALA A 45 31.56 -1.77 -9.83
CA ALA A 45 32.24 -2.00 -8.55
C ALA A 45 31.45 -1.52 -7.32
N ILE A 46 30.42 -0.69 -7.50
CA ILE A 46 29.61 -0.10 -6.42
C ILE A 46 28.34 -0.92 -6.27
N ASP A 47 28.11 -1.46 -5.06
CA ASP A 47 26.84 -2.13 -4.75
C ASP A 47 25.69 -1.11 -4.72
N PRO A 48 24.69 -1.20 -5.61
CA PRO A 48 23.55 -0.28 -5.65
C PRO A 48 22.69 -0.30 -4.37
N ILE A 49 22.76 -1.37 -3.57
CA ILE A 49 22.04 -1.49 -2.31
C ILE A 49 22.66 -0.59 -1.22
N SER A 50 23.94 -0.26 -1.35
CA SER A 50 24.69 0.58 -0.41
C SER A 50 24.39 2.08 -0.53
N LEU A 51 23.75 2.52 -1.61
CA LEU A 51 23.35 3.91 -1.80
C LEU A 51 22.43 4.34 -0.65
N SER A 52 22.69 5.50 -0.05
CA SER A 52 21.90 6.02 1.06
C SER A 52 21.03 7.21 0.65
N VAL A 53 19.80 7.22 1.16
CA VAL A 53 18.80 8.26 0.91
C VAL A 53 18.14 8.58 2.24
N TYR A 54 18.19 9.86 2.65
CA TYR A 54 17.74 10.33 3.97
C TYR A 54 18.33 9.52 5.15
N GLY A 55 19.59 9.07 5.02
CA GLY A 55 20.30 8.31 6.05
C GLY A 55 19.96 6.81 6.11
N LEU A 56 19.10 6.30 5.22
CA LEU A 56 18.80 4.86 5.10
C LEU A 56 19.35 4.31 3.79
N SER A 57 19.89 3.09 3.81
CA SER A 57 20.34 2.43 2.58
C SER A 57 19.16 2.04 1.69
N MET A 58 19.39 1.90 0.39
CA MET A 58 18.36 1.44 -0.56
C MET A 58 17.84 0.04 -0.19
N GLY A 59 18.68 -0.81 0.39
CA GLY A 59 18.26 -2.08 0.98
C GLY A 59 17.19 -1.91 2.06
N VAL A 60 17.39 -0.95 2.97
CA VAL A 60 16.40 -0.65 4.03
C VAL A 60 15.12 -0.07 3.43
N TRP A 61 15.21 0.83 2.44
CA TRP A 61 14.03 1.36 1.75
C TRP A 61 13.20 0.26 1.06
N LYS A 62 13.85 -0.73 0.43
CA LYS A 62 13.18 -1.91 -0.13
C LYS A 62 12.45 -2.72 0.95
N ILE A 63 13.08 -2.96 2.10
CA ILE A 63 12.46 -3.67 3.22
C ILE A 63 11.25 -2.90 3.76
N VAL A 64 11.38 -1.59 3.97
CA VAL A 64 10.27 -0.73 4.43
C VAL A 64 9.11 -0.77 3.45
N HIS A 65 9.38 -0.63 2.14
CA HIS A 65 8.35 -0.67 1.11
C HIS A 65 7.64 -2.03 1.05
N PHE A 66 8.39 -3.12 1.14
CA PHE A 66 7.85 -4.48 1.11
C PHE A 66 6.95 -4.76 2.32
N LEU A 67 7.44 -4.51 3.54
CA LEU A 67 6.69 -4.75 4.77
C LEU A 67 5.43 -3.87 4.86
N SER A 68 5.55 -2.60 4.47
CA SER A 68 4.40 -1.68 4.45
C SER A 68 3.37 -2.08 3.38
N SER A 69 3.81 -2.58 2.22
CA SER A 69 2.91 -3.12 1.19
C SER A 69 2.14 -4.35 1.67
N ILE A 70 2.78 -5.28 2.38
CA ILE A 70 2.10 -6.42 3.01
C ILE A 70 1.07 -5.92 4.04
N ALA A 71 1.47 -5.01 4.93
CA ALA A 71 0.58 -4.43 5.92
C ALA A 71 -0.62 -3.72 5.27
N PHE A 72 -0.41 -3.03 4.15
CA PHE A 72 -1.45 -2.35 3.38
C PHE A 72 -2.49 -3.35 2.86
N VAL A 73 -2.05 -4.45 2.25
CA VAL A 73 -2.95 -5.50 1.74
C VAL A 73 -3.78 -6.11 2.87
N LEU A 74 -3.14 -6.48 3.99
CA LEU A 74 -3.82 -7.06 5.14
C LEU A 74 -4.84 -6.09 5.76
N LEU A 75 -4.46 -4.81 5.94
CA LEU A 75 -5.35 -3.78 6.48
C LEU A 75 -6.50 -3.45 5.51
N THR A 76 -6.26 -3.50 4.20
CA THR A 76 -7.29 -3.31 3.19
C THR A 76 -8.32 -4.44 3.26
N ALA A 77 -7.86 -5.69 3.31
CA ALA A 77 -8.74 -6.85 3.47
C ALA A 77 -9.56 -6.78 4.77
N LEU A 78 -8.91 -6.40 5.88
CA LEU A 78 -9.58 -6.21 7.16
C LEU A 78 -10.60 -5.06 7.12
N HIS A 79 -10.25 -3.95 6.49
CA HIS A 79 -11.14 -2.81 6.29
C HIS A 79 -12.37 -3.22 5.45
N MET A 80 -12.18 -3.97 4.37
CA MET A 80 -13.28 -4.52 3.58
C MET A 80 -14.18 -5.45 4.40
N TYR A 81 -13.60 -6.32 5.24
CA TYR A 81 -14.34 -7.22 6.10
C TYR A 81 -15.25 -6.47 7.09
N PHE A 82 -14.73 -5.44 7.77
CA PHE A 82 -15.52 -4.63 8.68
C PHE A 82 -16.56 -3.75 7.98
N ASN A 83 -16.33 -3.39 6.71
CA ASN A 83 -17.25 -2.61 5.89
C ASN A 83 -18.16 -3.45 5.00
N LYS A 84 -18.21 -4.77 5.17
CA LYS A 84 -18.91 -5.69 4.26
C LYS A 84 -20.38 -5.32 4.01
N ASP A 85 -21.09 -4.82 5.03
CA ASP A 85 -22.51 -4.45 4.89
C ASP A 85 -22.69 -3.16 4.09
N TRP A 86 -21.77 -2.20 4.26
CA TRP A 86 -21.71 -1.01 3.42
C TRP A 86 -21.34 -1.39 1.98
N ILE A 87 -20.34 -2.25 1.77
CA ILE A 87 -19.94 -2.75 0.44
C ILE A 87 -21.13 -3.42 -0.25
N LYS A 88 -21.87 -4.30 0.45
CA LYS A 88 -23.08 -4.94 -0.08
C LYS A 88 -24.17 -3.92 -0.43
N LYS A 89 -24.39 -2.91 0.41
CA LYS A 89 -25.36 -1.83 0.18
C LYS A 89 -24.98 -0.92 -0.99
N VAL A 90 -23.69 -0.66 -1.17
CA VAL A 90 -23.16 0.18 -2.25
C VAL A 90 -23.13 -0.59 -3.57
N GLY A 91 -22.76 -1.87 -3.55
CA GLY A 91 -22.76 -2.74 -4.72
C GLY A 91 -24.15 -3.10 -5.23
N SER A 92 -25.18 -3.08 -4.37
CA SER A 92 -26.57 -3.36 -4.79
C SER A 92 -27.31 -2.15 -5.41
N LYS A 93 -26.75 -0.94 -5.30
CA LYS A 93 -27.26 0.24 -6.02
C LYS A 93 -26.54 0.37 -7.37
N LYS A 94 -27.30 0.63 -8.45
CA LYS A 94 -26.82 0.85 -9.84
C LYS A 94 -25.37 1.37 -9.86
N LEU A 95 -24.48 0.55 -10.43
CA LEU A 95 -23.05 0.77 -10.69
C LEU A 95 -22.46 2.01 -9.99
N ASN A 96 -22.11 1.86 -8.70
CA ASN A 96 -21.42 2.95 -8.01
C ASN A 96 -20.00 3.09 -8.59
N LEU A 97 -19.76 4.17 -9.31
CA LEU A 97 -18.49 4.49 -9.95
C LEU A 97 -17.30 4.36 -8.99
N ASN A 98 -17.48 4.67 -7.70
CA ASN A 98 -16.42 4.54 -6.69
C ASN A 98 -15.99 3.09 -6.46
N VAL A 99 -16.89 2.12 -6.58
CA VAL A 99 -16.56 0.69 -6.46
C VAL A 99 -15.78 0.23 -7.69
N VAL A 100 -16.21 0.66 -8.89
CA VAL A 100 -15.51 0.34 -10.14
C VAL A 100 -14.10 0.93 -10.14
N VAL A 101 -13.97 2.20 -9.75
CA VAL A 101 -12.66 2.87 -9.60
C VAL A 101 -11.79 2.16 -8.57
N GLY A 102 -12.35 1.76 -7.42
CA GLY A 102 -11.63 1.01 -6.39
C GLY A 102 -11.09 -0.34 -6.91
N ILE A 103 -11.91 -1.08 -7.67
CA ILE A 103 -11.50 -2.35 -8.29
C ILE A 103 -10.41 -2.11 -9.34
N LEU A 104 -10.57 -1.10 -10.22
CA LEU A 104 -9.59 -0.76 -11.24
C LEU A 104 -8.23 -0.38 -10.63
N ILE A 105 -8.23 0.40 -9.55
CA ILE A 105 -7.00 0.73 -8.81
C ILE A 105 -6.37 -0.55 -8.24
N GLY A 106 -7.16 -1.44 -7.65
CA GLY A 106 -6.67 -2.73 -7.15
C GLY A 106 -6.04 -3.60 -8.24
N VAL A 107 -6.66 -3.68 -9.42
CA VAL A 107 -6.12 -4.41 -10.58
C VAL A 107 -4.83 -3.79 -11.08
N LEU A 108 -4.77 -2.45 -11.19
CA LEU A 108 -3.56 -1.74 -11.61
C LEU A 108 -2.39 -1.97 -10.64
N LEU A 109 -2.64 -1.99 -9.33
CA LEU A 109 -1.63 -2.30 -8.33
C LEU A 109 -1.08 -3.73 -8.46
N LEU A 110 -1.96 -4.71 -8.71
CA LEU A 110 -1.55 -6.10 -8.96
C LEU A 110 -0.70 -6.22 -10.23
N LEU A 111 -1.14 -5.59 -11.33
CA LEU A 111 -0.40 -5.58 -12.59
C LEU A 111 0.96 -4.89 -12.46
N ALA A 112 1.03 -3.76 -11.76
CA ALA A 112 2.28 -3.06 -11.49
C ALA A 112 3.26 -3.92 -10.67
N GLY A 113 2.76 -4.72 -9.72
CA GLY A 113 3.60 -5.66 -8.97
C GLY A 113 4.12 -6.83 -9.81
N ILE A 114 3.29 -7.42 -10.66
CA ILE A 114 3.67 -8.54 -11.55
C ILE A 114 4.65 -8.09 -12.64
N LEU A 115 4.43 -6.88 -13.19
CA LEU A 115 5.25 -6.31 -14.25
C LEU A 115 6.41 -5.46 -13.72
N ALA A 116 6.61 -5.40 -12.41
CA ALA A 116 7.76 -4.71 -11.82
C ALA A 116 9.04 -5.40 -12.33
N PRO A 117 9.99 -4.65 -12.93
CA PRO A 117 11.23 -5.24 -13.40
C PRO A 117 11.95 -5.91 -12.23
N SER A 118 12.09 -7.23 -12.30
CA SER A 118 12.94 -8.00 -11.40
C SER A 118 14.38 -7.79 -11.81
N ALA A 119 15.19 -7.23 -10.90
CA ALA A 119 16.65 -7.23 -11.03
C ALA A 119 17.20 -8.66 -11.14
#